data_AF-A0A7G7VM41-F1
#
_entry.id   AF-A0A7G7VM41-F1
#
_cell.length_a   1.000
_cell.length_b   1.000
_cell.length_c   1.000
_cell.angle_alpha   90.00
_cell.angle_beta   90.00
_cell.angle_gamma   90.00
#
_symmetry.space_group_name_H-M   'P 1'
#
loop_
_entity.id
_entity.type
_entity.pdbx_description
1 polymer ?
#
loop_
_entity_poly.entity_id
_entity_poly.type
_entity_poly.pdbx_seq_one_letter_code
_entity_poly.pdbx_strand_id
1 'polypeptide(L)'
;MTIQPIGDNALLGGAAQPSYDAARMSAESKSFQATLDELQRKAAAAPETEETGYVPKNPMSAEEREAKKLREACEGFEAMFLSMMYKQMRATVPEGGLFGKKSNALEIFEDMRDTEMMNAAAKSGGIGIADMMYKQLTIKTR
;
A
#
# COMPACT_ATOMS: atom_id res chain seq x y z
N MET A 1 -42.20 -47.17 39.90
CA MET A 1 -40.83 -47.16 39.34
C MET A 1 -40.91 -46.66 37.92
N THR A 2 -40.71 -45.36 37.73
CA THR A 2 -40.78 -44.67 36.45
C THR A 2 -39.48 -43.94 36.25
N ILE A 3 -38.63 -44.47 35.37
CA ILE A 3 -37.36 -43.87 34.97
C ILE A 3 -37.67 -42.90 33.82
N GLN A 4 -37.40 -41.61 34.01
CA GLN A 4 -37.38 -40.62 32.93
C GLN A 4 -35.91 -40.39 32.48
N PRO A 5 -35.66 -40.19 31.17
CA PRO A 5 -34.32 -39.98 30.64
C PRO A 5 -33.80 -38.56 30.83
N ILE A 6 -32.48 -38.50 30.96
CA ILE A 6 -31.62 -37.33 31.22
C ILE A 6 -31.70 -36.32 30.07
N GLY A 7 -31.85 -35.05 30.45
CA GLY A 7 -31.80 -33.89 29.56
C GLY A 7 -31.76 -32.61 30.38
N ASP A 8 -30.67 -32.42 31.14
CA ASP A 8 -30.37 -31.16 31.83
C ASP A 8 -30.12 -30.06 30.82
N ASN A 9 -31.15 -29.25 30.56
CA ASN A 9 -30.99 -27.97 29.89
C ASN A 9 -31.77 -26.90 30.68
N ALA A 10 -31.29 -26.63 31.90
CA ALA A 10 -31.86 -25.61 32.77
C ALA A 10 -30.82 -25.02 33.73
N LEU A 11 -29.68 -24.54 33.21
CA LEU A 11 -28.78 -23.64 33.97
C LEU A 11 -28.17 -22.55 33.07
N LEU A 12 -29.01 -21.85 32.34
CA LEU A 12 -28.70 -20.53 31.78
C LEU A 12 -29.51 -19.49 32.55
N GLY A 13 -28.85 -18.70 33.41
CA GLY A 13 -29.46 -17.51 33.96
C GLY A 13 -28.84 -16.97 35.25
N GLY A 14 -27.89 -16.03 35.11
CA GLY A 14 -27.83 -14.84 35.97
C GLY A 14 -27.02 -14.91 37.26
N ALA A 15 -25.78 -14.40 37.20
CA ALA A 15 -25.23 -13.44 38.17
C ALA A 15 -23.76 -13.12 37.82
N ALA A 16 -23.52 -12.44 36.70
CA ALA A 16 -22.24 -11.78 36.47
C ALA A 16 -22.15 -10.62 37.48
N GLN A 17 -21.28 -10.75 38.48
CA GLN A 17 -21.11 -9.78 39.55
C GLN A 17 -20.51 -8.48 38.98
N PRO A 18 -21.16 -7.31 39.13
CA PRO A 18 -20.73 -6.04 38.53
C PRO A 18 -19.34 -5.59 39.02
N SER A 19 -18.90 -6.06 40.18
CA SER A 19 -17.58 -5.78 40.75
C SER A 19 -16.44 -6.48 40.01
N TYR A 20 -16.67 -7.67 39.46
CA TYR A 20 -15.64 -8.43 38.72
C TYR A 20 -15.41 -7.83 37.33
N ASP A 21 -16.48 -7.48 36.62
CA ASP A 21 -16.38 -6.78 35.33
C ASP A 21 -15.78 -5.37 35.48
N ALA A 22 -16.16 -4.62 36.52
CA ALA A 22 -15.57 -3.32 36.79
C ALA A 22 -14.07 -3.40 37.11
N ALA A 23 -13.65 -4.41 37.88
CA ALA A 23 -12.24 -4.64 38.18
C ALA A 23 -11.42 -5.01 36.92
N ARG A 24 -11.99 -5.82 36.03
CA ARG A 24 -11.37 -6.19 34.76
C ARG A 24 -11.25 -5.00 33.81
N MET A 25 -12.32 -4.22 33.64
CA MET A 25 -12.31 -3.02 32.80
C MET A 25 -11.31 -1.97 33.31
N SER A 26 -11.17 -1.84 34.64
CA SER A 26 -10.15 -0.95 35.24
C SER A 26 -8.72 -1.48 35.06
N ALA A 27 -8.53 -2.80 35.07
CA ALA A 27 -7.23 -3.40 34.77
C ALA A 27 -6.84 -3.23 33.29
N GLU A 28 -7.82 -3.40 32.39
CA GLU A 28 -7.65 -3.20 30.95
C GLU A 28 -7.41 -1.72 30.59
N SER A 29 -8.05 -0.78 31.28
CA SER A 29 -7.78 0.66 31.07
C SER A 29 -6.41 1.07 31.59
N LYS A 30 -5.96 0.49 32.71
CA LYS A 30 -4.61 0.72 33.24
C LYS A 30 -3.52 0.12 32.36
N SER A 31 -3.74 -1.07 31.80
CA SER A 31 -2.79 -1.67 30.87
C SER A 31 -2.72 -0.90 29.55
N PHE A 32 -3.86 -0.40 29.05
CA PHE A 32 -3.89 0.48 27.88
C PHE A 32 -3.22 1.84 28.14
N GLN A 33 -3.41 2.42 29.32
CA GLN A 33 -2.73 3.67 29.67
C GLN A 33 -1.22 3.47 29.80
N ALA A 34 -0.78 2.34 30.37
CA ALA A 34 0.64 2.00 30.46
C ALA A 34 1.28 1.79 29.07
N THR A 35 0.56 1.18 28.12
CA THR A 35 1.07 1.04 26.75
C THR A 35 1.13 2.39 26.03
N LEU A 36 0.18 3.30 26.26
CA LEU A 36 0.24 4.66 25.71
C LEU A 36 1.42 5.46 26.26
N ASP A 37 1.65 5.41 27.57
CA ASP A 37 2.78 6.09 28.21
C ASP A 37 4.12 5.51 27.75
N GLU A 38 4.20 4.19 27.54
CA GLU A 38 5.37 3.54 26.95
C GLU A 38 5.60 3.96 25.50
N LEU A 39 4.55 4.07 24.69
CA LEU A 39 4.64 4.57 23.32
C LEU A 39 5.05 6.04 23.26
N GLN A 40 4.49 6.90 24.11
CA GLN A 40 4.90 8.31 24.21
C GLN A 40 6.35 8.44 24.69
N ARG A 41 6.77 7.63 25.66
CA ARG A 41 8.15 7.62 26.14
C ARG A 41 9.12 7.10 25.07
N LYS A 42 8.72 6.08 24.31
CA LYS A 42 9.50 5.56 23.17
C LYS A 42 9.56 6.57 22.02
N ALA A 43 8.53 7.38 21.81
CA ALA A 43 8.55 8.49 20.87
C ALA A 43 9.41 9.68 21.34
N ALA A 44 9.42 9.98 22.64
CA ALA A 44 10.23 11.06 23.22
C ALA A 44 11.70 10.68 23.46
N ALA A 45 12.00 9.39 23.62
CA ALA A 45 13.34 8.85 23.80
C ALA A 45 13.96 8.29 22.51
N ALA A 46 13.30 8.47 21.36
CA ALA A 46 13.90 8.14 20.09
C ALA A 46 15.10 9.08 19.85
N PRO A 47 16.33 8.57 19.64
CA PRO A 47 17.25 9.28 18.77
C PRO A 47 16.57 9.36 17.40
N GLU A 48 16.85 10.44 16.66
CA GLU A 48 16.68 10.56 15.21
C GLU A 48 16.54 9.17 14.56
N THR A 49 15.36 8.86 14.04
CA THR A 49 14.98 7.66 13.30
C THR A 49 16.15 6.73 12.95
N GLU A 50 16.28 5.62 13.67
CA GLU A 50 16.98 4.43 13.17
C GLU A 50 16.12 3.83 12.03
N GLU A 51 16.15 4.49 10.87
CA GLU A 51 16.12 3.77 9.61
C GLU A 51 17.35 2.86 9.63
N THR A 52 17.14 1.55 9.47
CA THR A 52 18.21 0.55 9.36
C THR A 52 19.34 1.07 8.49
N GLY A 53 20.47 1.38 9.13
CA GLY A 53 21.56 2.14 8.55
C GLY A 53 22.22 1.43 7.37
N TYR A 54 21.83 1.82 6.16
CA TYR A 54 22.78 1.94 5.07
C TYR A 54 23.20 3.41 5.00
N VAL A 55 24.31 3.75 5.65
CA VAL A 55 25.00 5.01 5.38
C VAL A 55 25.79 4.77 4.09
N PRO A 56 25.34 5.29 2.92
CA PRO A 56 26.13 5.17 1.72
C PRO A 56 27.49 5.81 1.99
N LYS A 57 28.56 5.09 1.65
CA LYS A 57 29.95 5.52 1.84
C LYS A 57 30.26 6.88 1.18
N ASN A 58 29.37 7.35 0.30
CA ASN A 58 29.23 8.74 -0.15
C ASN A 58 27.75 9.19 0.02
N PRO A 59 27.44 10.21 0.83
CA PRO A 59 26.12 10.83 0.80
C PRO A 59 25.92 11.50 -0.56
N MET A 60 24.81 11.18 -1.23
CA MET A 60 24.41 11.84 -2.46
C MET A 60 24.33 13.36 -2.21
N SER A 61 24.89 14.16 -3.11
CA SER A 61 24.79 15.63 -3.01
C SER A 61 23.32 16.10 -3.15
N ALA A 62 23.02 17.32 -2.72
CA ALA A 62 21.69 17.89 -2.91
C ALA A 62 21.29 17.90 -4.40
N GLU A 63 22.24 18.23 -5.27
CA GLU A 63 22.08 18.25 -6.73
C GLU A 63 21.80 16.84 -7.29
N GLU A 64 22.48 15.81 -6.80
CA GLU A 64 22.25 14.42 -7.23
C GLU A 64 20.87 13.92 -6.81
N ARG A 65 20.39 14.31 -5.62
CA ARG A 65 19.04 13.97 -5.16
C ARG A 65 17.96 14.64 -6.02
N GLU A 66 18.16 15.90 -6.39
CA GLU A 66 17.24 16.62 -7.27
C GLU A 66 17.26 16.04 -8.68
N ALA A 67 18.44 15.73 -9.22
CA ALA A 67 18.58 15.07 -10.52
C ALA A 67 17.87 13.72 -10.56
N LYS A 68 17.99 12.92 -9.49
CA LYS A 68 17.28 11.63 -9.37
C LYS A 68 15.76 11.81 -9.35
N LYS A 69 15.24 12.73 -8.53
CA LYS A 69 13.80 13.02 -8.46
C LYS A 69 13.24 13.52 -9.79
N LEU A 70 13.98 14.38 -10.49
CA LEU A 70 13.60 14.88 -11.80
C LEU A 70 13.50 13.73 -12.81
N ARG A 71 14.46 12.80 -12.79
CA ARG A 71 14.46 11.61 -13.64
C ARG A 71 13.28 10.69 -13.31
N GLU A 72 13.04 10.39 -12.04
CA GLU A 72 11.88 9.60 -11.59
C GLU A 72 10.54 10.22 -12.04
N ALA A 73 10.43 11.55 -11.97
CA ALA A 73 9.24 12.26 -12.46
C ALA A 73 9.06 12.14 -13.98
N CYS A 74 10.15 12.24 -14.75
CA CYS A 74 10.11 12.07 -16.21
C CYS A 74 9.74 10.64 -16.61
N GLU A 75 10.32 9.63 -15.94
CA GLU A 75 9.99 8.21 -16.13
C GLU A 75 8.52 7.93 -15.77
N GLY A 76 8.01 8.53 -14.70
CA GLY A 76 6.60 8.42 -14.31
C GLY A 76 5.64 9.04 -15.33
N PHE A 77 6.01 10.16 -15.95
CA PHE A 77 5.24 10.75 -17.04
C PHE A 77 5.21 9.83 -18.26
N GLU A 78 6.35 9.30 -18.68
CA GLU A 78 6.43 8.36 -19.80
C GLU A 78 5.59 7.10 -19.55
N ALA A 79 5.60 6.57 -18.32
CA ALA A 79 4.77 5.44 -17.93
C ALA A 79 3.26 5.72 -18.08
N MET A 80 2.80 6.89 -17.64
CA MET A 80 1.41 7.31 -17.80
C MET A 80 1.03 7.46 -19.28
N PHE A 81 1.91 8.09 -20.06
CA PHE A 81 1.72 8.26 -21.50
C PHE A 81 1.63 6.91 -22.22
N LEU A 82 2.56 5.99 -21.94
CA LEU A 82 2.56 4.63 -22.49
C LEU A 82 1.31 3.85 -22.09
N SER A 83 0.86 3.98 -20.85
CA SER A 83 -0.39 3.37 -20.37
C SER A 83 -1.60 3.85 -21.17
N MET A 84 -1.72 5.16 -21.38
CA MET A 84 -2.78 5.74 -22.20
C MET A 84 -2.68 5.27 -23.65
N MET A 85 -1.49 5.33 -24.25
CA MET A 85 -1.26 4.90 -25.62
C MET A 85 -1.64 3.43 -25.82
N TYR A 86 -1.22 2.55 -24.92
CA TYR A 86 -1.51 1.12 -24.98
C TYR A 86 -3.01 0.84 -24.82
N LYS A 87 -3.71 1.55 -23.93
CA LYS A 87 -5.17 1.48 -23.81
C LYS A 87 -5.87 1.88 -25.12
N GLN A 88 -5.44 2.97 -25.75
CA GLN A 88 -5.99 3.38 -27.04
C GLN A 88 -5.71 2.36 -28.15
N MET A 89 -4.51 1.79 -28.20
CA MET A 89 -4.17 0.72 -29.14
C MET A 89 -5.10 -0.49 -28.96
N ARG A 90 -5.36 -0.91 -27.71
CA ARG A 90 -6.29 -2.01 -27.42
C ARG A 90 -7.73 -1.70 -27.80
N ALA A 91 -8.18 -0.46 -27.60
CA ALA A 91 -9.53 -0.04 -27.98
C ALA A 91 -9.78 -0.14 -29.50
N THR A 92 -8.73 -0.18 -30.33
CA THR A 92 -8.86 -0.42 -31.78
C THR A 92 -9.13 -1.88 -32.14
N VAL A 93 -8.93 -2.82 -31.21
CA VAL A 93 -9.19 -4.24 -31.43
C VAL A 93 -10.66 -4.53 -31.10
N PRO A 94 -11.47 -5.04 -32.05
CA PRO A 94 -12.88 -5.33 -31.82
C PRO A 94 -13.06 -6.30 -30.65
N GLU A 95 -13.99 -5.97 -29.75
CA GLU A 95 -14.40 -6.86 -28.69
C GLU A 95 -15.34 -7.95 -29.23
N GLY A 96 -15.13 -9.19 -28.79
CA GLY A 96 -15.95 -10.33 -29.22
C GLY A 96 -15.32 -11.11 -30.36
N GLY A 97 -14.57 -12.14 -29.99
CA GLY A 97 -14.13 -13.22 -30.87
C GLY A 97 -14.74 -14.56 -30.45
N LEU A 98 -13.97 -15.64 -30.60
CA LEU A 98 -14.36 -17.02 -30.27
C LEU A 98 -14.89 -17.22 -28.83
N PHE A 99 -14.52 -16.33 -27.90
CA PHE A 99 -14.81 -16.44 -26.47
C PHE A 99 -15.92 -15.50 -25.96
N GLY A 100 -16.63 -14.80 -26.85
CA GLY A 100 -17.72 -13.89 -26.46
C GLY A 100 -17.26 -12.59 -25.79
N LYS A 101 -18.15 -11.95 -25.02
CA LYS A 101 -17.87 -10.69 -24.30
C LYS A 101 -16.94 -10.95 -23.12
N LYS A 102 -16.00 -10.04 -22.87
CA LYS A 102 -15.14 -10.08 -21.67
C LYS A 102 -15.97 -9.85 -20.42
N SER A 103 -15.50 -10.41 -19.30
CA SER A 103 -16.07 -10.12 -17.99
C SER A 103 -15.44 -8.85 -17.41
N ASN A 104 -16.21 -8.07 -16.64
CA ASN A 104 -15.70 -6.87 -15.97
C ASN A 104 -14.47 -7.16 -15.10
N ALA A 105 -14.42 -8.33 -14.45
CA ALA A 105 -13.27 -8.74 -13.63
C ALA A 105 -12.00 -8.92 -14.47
N LEU A 106 -12.13 -9.46 -15.69
CA LEU A 106 -11.01 -9.63 -16.61
C LEU A 106 -10.51 -8.28 -17.13
N GLU A 107 -11.41 -7.35 -17.43
CA GLU A 107 -11.06 -5.99 -17.85
C GLU A 107 -10.26 -5.26 -16.79
N ILE A 108 -10.71 -5.29 -15.52
CA ILE A 108 -9.99 -4.67 -14.40
C ILE A 108 -8.60 -5.29 -14.23
N PHE A 109 -8.49 -6.63 -14.30
CA PHE A 109 -7.21 -7.31 -14.21
C PHE A 109 -6.27 -6.92 -15.34
N GLU A 110 -6.77 -6.91 -16.58
CA GLU A 110 -6.02 -6.50 -17.75
C GLU A 110 -5.54 -5.06 -17.63
N ASP A 111 -6.39 -4.14 -17.14
CA ASP A 111 -6.04 -2.74 -16.93
C ASP A 111 -4.90 -2.57 -15.92
N MET A 112 -4.95 -3.29 -14.79
CA MET A 112 -3.86 -3.29 -13.80
C MET A 112 -2.57 -3.89 -14.38
N ARG A 113 -2.68 -5.02 -15.08
CA ARG A 113 -1.54 -5.67 -15.75
C ARG A 113 -0.89 -4.75 -16.77
N ASP A 114 -1.71 -4.11 -17.61
CA ASP A 114 -1.26 -3.24 -18.69
C ASP A 114 -0.56 -2.01 -18.09
N THR A 115 -1.08 -1.46 -16.98
CA THR A 115 -0.44 -0.36 -16.24
C THR A 115 0.93 -0.75 -15.69
N GLU A 116 1.06 -1.89 -15.01
CA GLU A 116 2.34 -2.34 -14.45
C GLU A 116 3.36 -2.68 -15.54
N MET A 117 2.90 -3.27 -16.65
CA MET A 117 3.74 -3.53 -17.80
C MET A 117 4.29 -2.23 -18.40
N MET A 118 3.47 -1.19 -18.54
CA MET A 118 3.90 0.12 -19.06
C MET A 118 4.81 0.86 -18.06
N ASN A 119 4.57 0.73 -16.75
CA ASN A 119 5.48 1.21 -15.70
C ASN A 119 6.88 0.57 -15.82
N ALA A 120 6.94 -0.75 -16.02
CA ALA A 120 8.20 -1.45 -16.20
C ALA A 120 8.88 -1.09 -17.53
N ALA A 121 8.11 -0.90 -18.60
CA ALA A 121 8.62 -0.47 -19.91
C ALA A 121 9.26 0.92 -19.83
N ALA A 122 8.61 1.90 -19.19
CA ALA A 122 9.17 3.23 -19.00
C ALA A 122 10.49 3.22 -18.22
N LYS A 123 10.56 2.46 -17.12
CA LYS A 123 11.78 2.33 -16.30
C LYS A 123 12.94 1.63 -17.01
N SER A 124 12.66 0.78 -18.00
CA SER A 124 13.68 0.04 -18.76
C SER A 124 14.18 0.78 -20.00
N GLY A 125 13.75 2.04 -20.21
CA GLY A 125 14.18 2.90 -21.31
C GLY A 125 13.06 3.28 -22.29
N GLY A 126 11.89 2.66 -22.16
CA GLY A 126 10.65 3.09 -22.81
C GLY A 126 10.80 3.40 -24.30
N ILE A 127 10.24 4.55 -24.69
CA ILE A 127 10.33 5.12 -26.04
C ILE A 127 11.27 6.34 -26.08
N GLY A 128 11.86 6.72 -24.94
CA GLY A 128 12.84 7.79 -24.80
C GLY A 128 12.23 9.17 -24.52
N ILE A 129 10.95 9.26 -24.18
CA ILE A 129 10.31 10.55 -23.83
C ILE A 129 10.86 11.05 -22.49
N ALA A 130 11.06 10.18 -21.50
CA ALA A 130 11.62 10.59 -20.22
C ALA A 130 13.01 11.22 -20.38
N ASP A 131 13.86 10.64 -21.23
CA ASP A 131 15.20 11.16 -21.52
C ASP A 131 15.15 12.53 -22.22
N MET A 132 14.22 12.70 -23.15
CA MET A 132 14.03 13.97 -23.85
C MET A 132 13.56 15.06 -22.87
N MET A 133 12.59 14.76 -22.01
CA MET A 133 12.10 15.66 -20.98
C MET A 133 13.19 16.02 -19.98
N TYR A 134 13.93 15.02 -19.51
CA TYR A 134 15.03 15.20 -18.57
C TYR A 134 16.10 16.15 -19.14
N LYS A 135 16.49 15.97 -20.41
CA LYS A 135 17.43 16.89 -21.10
C LYS A 135 16.89 18.31 -21.19
N GLN A 136 15.62 18.49 -21.55
CA GLN A 136 15.04 19.84 -21.66
C GLN A 136 14.93 20.55 -20.31
N LEU A 137 14.54 19.82 -19.27
CA LEU A 137 14.37 20.39 -17.93
C LEU A 137 15.72 20.70 -17.28
N THR A 138 16.74 19.87 -17.50
CA THR A 138 18.09 20.12 -17.00
C THR A 138 18.79 21.28 -17.69
N ILE A 139 18.57 21.47 -19.00
CA ILE A 139 19.11 22.63 -19.74
C ILE A 139 18.47 23.94 -19.28
N LYS A 140 17.16 23.94 -19.00
CA LYS A 140 16.43 25.17 -18.61
C LYS A 140 16.61 25.56 -17.15
N THR A 141 16.99 24.62 -16.29
CA THR A 141 17.18 24.84 -14.84
C THR A 141 18.60 25.33 -14.51
N ARG A 142 19.48 25.44 -15.50
CA ARG A 142 20.85 25.97 -15.38
C ARG A 142 20.95 27.35 -16.02
#